data_AF-A0A097PS38-F1
#
_entry.id   AF-A0A097PS38-F1
#
_cell.length_a   1.000
_cell.length_b   1.000
_cell.length_c   1.000
_cell.angle_alpha   90.00
_cell.angle_beta   90.00
_cell.angle_gamma   90.00
#
_symmetry.space_group_name_H-M   'P 1'
#
loop_
_entity.id
_entity.type
_entity.pdbx_description
1 polymer ?
#
loop_
_entity_poly.entity_id
_entity_poly.type
_entity_poly.pdbx_seq_one_letter_code
_entity_poly.pdbx_strand_id
1 'polypeptide(L)'
;PSCIRSENYIITFETEEEKFPIFGKKYQLKFTGDHCLVHFPSLIRLAREAGLEYVEIQNLTEFYDDNRAQFAGLLNFVDPRGKLLARSFDLLGLYTTFIFQKPDPNLVPPVCTP
;
A
#
# COMPACT_ATOMS: atom_id res chain seq x y z
N PRO A 1 3.06 18.75 -9.75
CA PRO A 1 1.61 18.60 -10.04
C PRO A 1 0.79 18.72 -8.75
N SER A 2 0.00 19.79 -8.61
CA SER A 2 -0.91 19.99 -7.45
C SER A 2 -2.09 19.02 -7.43
N CYS A 3 -2.42 18.42 -8.57
CA CYS A 3 -3.47 17.42 -8.67
C CYS A 3 -3.06 16.24 -9.55
N ILE A 4 -3.50 15.05 -9.16
CA ILE A 4 -3.45 13.82 -9.95
C ILE A 4 -4.90 13.43 -10.23
N ARG A 5 -5.24 13.26 -11.51
CA ARG A 5 -6.60 12.99 -11.94
C ARG A 5 -6.66 11.69 -12.73
N SER A 6 -7.56 10.82 -12.31
CA SER A 6 -8.01 9.67 -13.07
C SER A 6 -9.52 9.79 -13.34
N GLU A 7 -10.09 8.83 -14.05
CA GLU A 7 -11.54 8.72 -14.24
C GLU A 7 -12.28 8.44 -12.93
N ASN A 8 -11.65 7.72 -12.00
CA ASN A 8 -12.29 7.23 -10.78
C ASN A 8 -11.96 8.06 -9.54
N TYR A 9 -10.92 8.89 -9.58
CA TYR A 9 -10.50 9.69 -8.44
C TYR A 9 -9.78 10.98 -8.84
N ILE A 10 -9.74 11.92 -7.88
CA ILE A 10 -8.91 13.11 -7.95
C ILE A 10 -8.17 13.22 -6.62
N ILE A 11 -6.85 13.26 -6.69
CA ILE A 11 -5.97 13.54 -5.55
C ILE A 11 -5.50 14.99 -5.69
N THR A 12 -5.75 15.80 -4.67
CA THR A 12 -5.33 17.21 -4.61
C THR A 12 -4.42 17.40 -3.41
N PHE A 13 -3.22 17.93 -3.62
CA PHE A 13 -2.29 18.25 -2.53
C PHE A 13 -2.54 19.67 -2.01
N GLU A 14 -2.40 19.88 -0.70
CA GLU A 14 -2.67 21.19 -0.06
C GLU A 14 -1.70 22.30 -0.48
N THR A 15 -0.48 21.95 -0.90
CA THR A 15 0.56 22.94 -1.24
C THR A 15 1.38 22.46 -2.42
N GLU A 16 1.69 23.36 -3.35
CA GLU A 16 2.66 23.13 -4.41
C GLU A 16 4.07 23.32 -3.83
N GLU A 17 4.74 22.21 -3.57
CA GLU A 17 6.15 22.19 -3.16
C GLU A 17 6.96 21.47 -4.24
N GLU A 18 8.18 21.92 -4.52
CA GLU A 18 9.06 21.27 -5.51
C GLU A 18 9.42 19.82 -5.12
N LYS A 19 9.43 19.53 -3.81
CA LYS A 19 9.71 18.20 -3.27
C LYS A 19 8.72 17.89 -2.16
N PHE A 20 8.27 16.64 -2.11
CA PHE A 20 7.41 16.18 -1.02
C PHE A 20 8.21 16.08 0.29
N PRO A 21 7.77 16.72 1.38
CA PRO A 21 8.37 16.53 2.68
C PRO A 21 8.12 15.10 3.15
N ILE A 22 9.03 14.59 3.98
CA ILE A 22 8.97 13.22 4.51
C ILE A 22 7.71 13.02 5.38
N PHE A 23 7.28 14.07 6.07
CA PHE A 23 6.14 14.06 6.98
C PHE A 23 5.23 15.26 6.73
N GLY A 24 3.96 15.11 7.13
CA GLY A 24 3.01 16.23 7.14
C GLY A 24 2.48 16.63 5.77
N LYS A 25 2.92 15.99 4.67
CA LYS A 25 2.32 16.23 3.36
C LYS A 25 0.90 15.67 3.35
N LYS A 26 -0.08 16.55 3.22
CA LYS A 26 -1.49 16.19 3.14
C LYS A 26 -2.01 16.23 1.72
N TYR A 27 -3.00 15.39 1.47
CA TYR A 27 -3.77 15.37 0.24
C TYR A 27 -5.22 15.03 0.53
N GLN A 28 -6.09 15.46 -0.38
CA GLN A 28 -7.50 15.12 -0.38
C GLN A 28 -7.77 14.15 -1.52
N LEU A 29 -8.43 13.05 -1.20
CA LEU A 29 -9.00 12.14 -2.17
C LEU A 29 -10.50 12.41 -2.18
N LYS A 30 -11.03 12.88 -3.32
CA LYS A 30 -12.42 13.35 -3.45
C LYS A 30 -13.40 12.42 -2.70
N PHE A 31 -14.24 12.99 -1.82
CA PHE A 31 -15.22 12.29 -0.96
C PHE A 31 -14.69 11.56 0.28
N THR A 32 -13.38 11.61 0.53
CA THR A 32 -12.76 11.14 1.77
C THR A 32 -11.96 12.29 2.37
N GLY A 33 -11.91 12.39 3.70
CA GLY A 33 -11.30 13.54 4.39
C GLY A 33 -9.80 13.72 4.11
N ASP A 34 -9.14 14.53 4.93
CA ASP A 34 -7.70 14.79 4.75
C ASP A 34 -6.86 13.53 5.05
N HIS A 35 -5.99 13.18 4.11
CA HIS A 35 -5.04 12.07 4.22
C HIS A 35 -3.61 12.59 4.32
N CYS A 36 -2.74 11.81 4.97
CA CYS A 36 -1.30 12.08 4.99
C CYS A 36 -0.57 11.14 4.02
N LEU A 37 0.36 11.68 3.23
CA LEU A 37 1.21 10.89 2.35
C LEU A 37 2.19 10.05 3.19
N VAL A 38 2.24 8.75 2.90
CA VAL A 38 3.15 7.82 3.55
C VAL A 38 4.44 7.72 2.74
N HIS A 39 5.56 8.12 3.33
CA HIS A 39 6.89 7.91 2.74
C HIS A 39 7.42 6.52 3.13
N PHE A 40 7.40 5.57 2.19
CA PHE A 40 7.67 4.16 2.49
C PHE A 40 9.04 3.91 3.15
N PRO A 41 10.16 4.51 2.70
CA PRO A 41 11.45 4.32 3.37
C PRO A 41 11.43 4.77 4.84
N SER A 42 10.69 5.84 5.15
CA SER A 42 10.54 6.30 6.52
C SER A 42 9.68 5.37 7.36
N LEU A 43 8.58 4.84 6.79
CA LEU A 43 7.74 3.86 7.47
C LEU A 43 8.54 2.61 7.85
N ILE A 44 9.32 2.04 6.92
CA ILE A 44 10.16 0.86 7.17
C ILE A 44 11.20 1.14 8.25
N ARG A 45 11.90 2.29 8.15
CA ARG A 45 12.89 2.70 9.15
C ARG A 45 12.27 2.81 10.55
N LEU A 46 11.11 3.46 10.66
CA LEU A 46 10.40 3.65 11.94
C LEU A 46 9.88 2.32 12.49
N ALA A 47 9.38 1.42 11.65
CA ALA A 47 8.97 0.08 12.06
C ALA A 47 10.14 -0.70 12.67
N ARG A 48 11.31 -0.64 12.03
CA ARG A 48 12.55 -1.23 12.56
C ARG A 48 12.98 -0.62 13.90
N GLU A 49 12.89 0.71 14.04
CA GLU A 49 13.16 1.40 15.31
C GLU A 49 12.20 0.95 16.43
N ALA A 50 10.98 0.56 16.07
CA ALA A 50 10.00 -0.03 16.99
C ALA A 50 10.19 -1.55 17.22
N GLY A 51 11.26 -2.16 16.69
CA GLY A 51 11.55 -3.58 16.85
C GLY A 51 10.70 -4.50 15.96
N LEU A 52 10.17 -3.99 14.85
CA LEU A 52 9.47 -4.78 13.84
C LEU A 52 10.38 -5.08 12.66
N GLU A 53 10.34 -6.32 12.19
CA GLU A 53 11.04 -6.75 10.99
C GLU A 53 10.13 -6.59 9.77
N TYR A 54 10.71 -6.06 8.69
CA TYR A 54 10.05 -6.00 7.39
C TYR A 54 9.86 -7.41 6.84
N VAL A 55 8.64 -7.72 6.40
CA VAL A 55 8.33 -9.00 5.72
C VAL A 55 8.04 -8.74 4.25
N GLU A 56 7.08 -7.86 3.98
CA GLU A 56 6.56 -7.69 2.62
C GLU A 56 5.93 -6.32 2.41
N ILE A 57 6.11 -5.79 1.20
CA ILE A 57 5.36 -4.68 0.63
C ILE A 57 4.88 -5.12 -0.74
N GLN A 58 3.58 -5.02 -1.00
CA GLN A 58 3.00 -5.41 -2.28
C GLN A 58 1.87 -4.47 -2.69
N ASN A 59 1.78 -4.08 -3.97
CA ASN A 59 0.64 -3.29 -4.44
C ASN A 59 -0.64 -4.16 -4.42
N LEU A 60 -1.80 -3.59 -4.10
CA LEU A 60 -3.04 -4.38 -4.04
C LEU A 60 -3.43 -5.00 -5.39
N THR A 61 -3.03 -4.41 -6.52
CA THR A 61 -3.28 -5.01 -7.84
C THR A 61 -2.45 -6.25 -8.08
N GLU A 62 -1.18 -6.25 -7.63
CA GLU A 62 -0.28 -7.41 -7.69
C GLU A 62 -0.74 -8.50 -6.72
N PHE A 63 -1.02 -8.13 -5.46
CA PHE A 63 -1.57 -9.04 -4.46
C PHE A 63 -2.83 -9.74 -4.97
N TYR A 64 -3.71 -9.01 -5.63
CA TYR A 64 -4.91 -9.60 -6.21
C TYR A 64 -4.59 -10.57 -7.35
N ASP A 65 -3.69 -10.24 -8.27
CA ASP A 65 -3.37 -11.13 -9.40
C ASP A 65 -2.74 -12.44 -8.90
N ASP A 66 -1.84 -12.37 -7.92
CA ASP A 66 -1.21 -13.54 -7.28
C ASP A 66 -2.23 -14.47 -6.62
N ASN A 67 -3.29 -13.89 -6.04
CA ASN A 67 -4.30 -14.64 -5.27
C ASN A 67 -5.65 -14.77 -5.98
N ARG A 68 -5.73 -14.43 -7.27
CA ARG A 68 -7.00 -14.34 -8.01
C ARG A 68 -7.78 -15.65 -7.99
N ALA A 69 -7.07 -16.79 -8.05
CA ALA A 69 -7.69 -18.11 -8.08
C ALA A 69 -8.47 -18.41 -6.78
N GLN A 70 -8.02 -17.84 -5.67
CA GLN A 70 -8.65 -18.00 -4.36
C GLN A 70 -9.76 -16.97 -4.12
N PHE A 71 -9.55 -15.72 -4.52
CA PHE A 71 -10.42 -14.61 -4.11
C PHE A 71 -11.40 -14.11 -5.17
N ALA A 72 -11.21 -14.41 -6.46
CA ALA A 72 -12.06 -13.85 -7.52
C ALA A 72 -13.57 -14.09 -7.28
N GLY A 73 -13.95 -15.28 -6.81
CA GLY A 73 -15.35 -15.63 -6.54
C GLY A 73 -15.98 -14.90 -5.34
N LEU A 74 -15.19 -14.20 -4.53
CA LEU A 74 -15.65 -13.45 -3.35
C LEU A 74 -15.84 -11.95 -3.64
N LEU A 75 -15.40 -11.47 -4.80
CA LEU A 75 -15.36 -10.04 -5.12
C LEU A 75 -16.40 -9.70 -6.18
N ASN A 76 -17.13 -8.60 -5.95
CA ASN A 76 -18.16 -8.12 -6.89
C ASN A 76 -17.63 -7.11 -7.93
N PHE A 77 -16.31 -6.98 -8.07
CA PHE A 77 -15.67 -5.95 -8.87
C PHE A 77 -14.63 -6.50 -9.86
N VAL A 78 -14.83 -7.76 -10.25
CA VAL A 78 -14.04 -8.52 -11.22
C VAL A 78 -14.92 -8.94 -12.40
N ASP A 79 -14.33 -9.18 -13.57
CA ASP A 79 -15.01 -9.75 -14.72
C ASP A 79 -15.27 -11.26 -14.54
N PRO A 80 -16.04 -11.92 -15.42
CA PRO A 80 -16.30 -13.37 -15.34
C PRO A 80 -15.04 -14.26 -15.41
N ARG A 81 -13.89 -13.71 -15.80
CA ARG A 81 -12.60 -14.40 -15.83
C ARG A 81 -11.78 -14.15 -14.55
N GLY A 82 -12.33 -13.42 -13.59
CA GLY A 82 -11.66 -13.03 -12.36
C GLY A 82 -10.63 -11.92 -12.55
N LYS A 83 -10.66 -11.14 -13.64
CA LYS A 83 -9.80 -9.95 -13.77
C LYS A 83 -10.45 -8.74 -13.15
N LEU A 84 -9.68 -7.87 -12.49
CA LEU A 84 -10.21 -6.61 -11.98
C LEU A 84 -10.82 -5.78 -13.11
N LEU A 85 -12.00 -5.21 -12.85
CA LEU A 85 -12.58 -4.19 -13.74
C LEU A 85 -11.64 -2.97 -13.76
N ALA A 86 -11.58 -2.25 -14.88
CA ALA A 86 -10.65 -1.13 -15.06
C ALA A 86 -10.73 -0.08 -13.93
N ARG A 87 -11.96 0.26 -13.50
CA ARG A 87 -12.20 1.15 -12.35
C ARG A 87 -11.57 0.63 -11.06
N SER A 88 -11.72 -0.65 -10.80
CA SER A 88 -11.24 -1.31 -9.59
C SER A 88 -9.73 -1.43 -9.60
N PHE A 89 -9.15 -1.74 -10.77
CA PHE A 89 -7.69 -1.79 -10.96
C PHE A 89 -7.06 -0.42 -10.67
N ASP A 90 -7.63 0.64 -11.24
CA ASP A 90 -7.19 2.03 -11.04
C ASP A 90 -7.26 2.47 -9.56
N LEU A 91 -8.36 2.16 -8.87
CA LEU A 91 -8.51 2.48 -7.44
C LEU A 91 -7.62 1.64 -6.53
N LEU A 92 -7.55 0.33 -6.74
CA LEU A 92 -6.72 -0.56 -5.92
C LEU A 92 -5.23 -0.25 -6.09
N GLY A 93 -4.82 0.21 -7.27
CA GLY A 93 -3.44 0.63 -7.53
C GLY A 93 -2.93 1.75 -6.62
N LEU A 94 -3.82 2.54 -6.00
CA LEU A 94 -3.45 3.57 -5.03
C LEU A 94 -2.98 3.01 -3.67
N TYR A 95 -3.24 1.74 -3.40
CA TYR A 95 -3.04 1.13 -2.09
C TYR A 95 -1.98 0.02 -2.15
N THR A 96 -1.26 -0.10 -1.05
CA THR A 96 -0.16 -1.04 -0.88
C THR A 96 -0.28 -1.72 0.47
N THR A 97 -0.12 -3.04 0.51
CA THR A 97 -0.04 -3.81 1.75
C THR A 97 1.34 -3.66 2.36
N PHE A 98 1.39 -3.57 3.69
CA PHE A 98 2.64 -3.57 4.46
C PHE A 98 2.53 -4.65 5.52
N ILE A 99 3.45 -5.60 5.51
CA ILE A 99 3.52 -6.66 6.49
C ILE A 99 4.83 -6.51 7.26
N PHE A 100 4.68 -6.38 8.57
CA PHE A 100 5.78 -6.38 9.51
C PHE A 100 5.57 -7.49 10.53
N GLN A 101 6.65 -8.14 10.93
CA GLN A 101 6.65 -9.19 11.94
C GLN A 101 7.33 -8.68 13.19
N LYS A 102 6.72 -8.94 14.35
CA LYS A 102 7.41 -8.79 15.63
C LYS A 102 8.22 -10.06 15.89
N PRO A 103 9.55 -10.00 16.00
CA PRO A 103 10.36 -11.17 16.29
C PRO A 103 9.97 -11.75 17.66
N ASP A 104 9.93 -13.09 17.76
CA ASP A 104 9.79 -13.74 19.06
C ASP A 104 11.15 -13.65 19.79
N PRO A 105 11.23 -12.98 20.94
CA PRO A 105 12.49 -12.82 21.68
C PRO A 105 13.07 -14.14 22.18
N ASN A 106 12.28 -15.22 22.20
CA ASN A 106 12.70 -16.55 22.65
C ASN A 106 13.03 -17.50 21.49
N LEU A 107 12.85 -17.07 20.24
CA LEU A 107 13.16 -17.92 19.10
C LEU A 107 14.69 -18.03 18.97
N VAL A 108 15.23 -19.19 19.35
CA VAL A 108 16.63 -19.52 19.11
C VAL A 108 16.83 -19.55 17.59
N PRO A 109 17.82 -18.82 17.02
CA PRO A 109 18.08 -18.87 15.59
C PRO A 109 18.28 -20.31 15.14
N PRO A 110 17.75 -20.72 13.96
CA PRO A 110 18.03 -22.04 13.43
C PRO A 110 19.55 -22.21 13.34
N VAL A 111 20.05 -23.29 13.95
CA VAL A 111 21.49 -23.60 13.94
C VAL A 111 21.92 -23.75 12.48
N CYS A 112 22.70 -22.80 11.97
CA CYS A 112 23.38 -22.95 10.70
C CYS A 112 24.38 -24.10 10.85
N THR A 113 24.01 -25.32 10.44
CA THR A 113 25.00 -26.38 10.23
C THR A 113 25.82 -26.02 8.98
N PRO A 114 27.17 -26.13 9.06
CA PRO A 114 28.10 -25.73 8.00
C PRO A 114 27.99 -26.59 6.74
#